data_AF-A0A7C5Z6M2-F1
#
_entry.id   AF-A0A7C5Z6M2-F1
#
_cell.length_a   1.000
_cell.length_b   1.000
_cell.length_c   1.000
_cell.angle_alpha   90.00
_cell.angle_beta   90.00
_cell.angle_gamma   90.00
#
_symmetry.space_group_name_H-M   'P 1'
#
loop_
_entity.id
_entity.type
_entity.pdbx_description
1 polymer ?
#
loop_
_entity_poly.entity_id
_entity_poly.type
_entity_poly.pdbx_seq_one_letter_code
_entity_poly.pdbx_strand_id
1 'polypeptide(L)'
;QLVKIPYIPGLLAFREAPVMFLALKKLVTRIKRVDVIMINGHGLAHPRKCGIATHIGVVMNMPTIGVAKRLLYGKIISIGDNLAIAVEDAIVGYVVNRKGHRIYISVGHKITAEDALKIALSLWDKNSLFPEPLRLADSISREYAYRIFSSK
;
A
#
# COMPACT_ATOMS: atom_id res chain seq x y z
N GLN A 1 9.90 -14.34 -12.34
CA GLN A 1 11.08 -14.41 -11.45
C GLN A 1 10.73 -15.33 -10.28
N LEU A 2 11.60 -16.26 -9.92
CA LEU A 2 11.40 -17.11 -8.73
C LEU A 2 11.74 -16.30 -7.46
N VAL A 3 10.92 -16.43 -6.42
CA VAL A 3 11.12 -15.73 -5.13
C VAL A 3 12.16 -16.48 -4.32
N LYS A 4 13.34 -15.87 -4.10
CA LYS A 4 14.51 -16.52 -3.49
C LYS A 4 14.67 -16.26 -1.98
N ILE A 5 13.88 -15.38 -1.38
CA ILE A 5 14.04 -14.95 0.02
C ILE A 5 12.98 -15.63 0.92
N PRO A 6 13.38 -16.28 2.02
CA PRO A 6 12.45 -16.91 2.96
C PRO A 6 11.56 -15.86 3.65
N TYR A 7 10.37 -16.29 4.10
CA TYR A 7 9.46 -15.38 4.82
C TYR A 7 10.03 -15.07 6.21
N ILE A 8 10.34 -13.80 6.45
CA ILE A 8 10.72 -13.29 7.78
C ILE A 8 9.69 -12.22 8.17
N PRO A 9 8.93 -12.39 9.26
CA PRO A 9 7.98 -11.38 9.74
C PRO A 9 8.65 -10.01 9.91
N GLY A 10 8.08 -8.97 9.32
CA GLY A 10 8.66 -7.61 9.31
C GLY A 10 9.65 -7.33 8.16
N LEU A 11 9.98 -8.31 7.32
CA LEU A 11 10.80 -8.16 6.10
C LEU A 11 10.07 -8.60 4.82
N LEU A 12 8.74 -8.62 4.84
CA LEU A 12 7.92 -8.97 3.67
C LEU A 12 8.31 -8.15 2.42
N ALA A 13 8.68 -6.89 2.62
CA ALA A 13 9.18 -6.02 1.57
C ALA A 13 10.37 -6.62 0.80
N PHE A 14 11.30 -7.33 1.45
CA PHE A 14 12.44 -7.92 0.76
C PHE A 14 12.05 -9.07 -0.17
N ARG A 15 10.98 -9.79 0.17
CA ARG A 15 10.47 -10.91 -0.63
C ARG A 15 9.67 -10.44 -1.84
N GLU A 16 8.86 -9.40 -1.67
CA GLU A 16 7.90 -8.95 -2.70
C GLU A 16 8.41 -7.75 -3.51
N ALA A 17 9.18 -6.84 -2.89
CA ALA A 17 9.63 -5.62 -3.56
C ALA A 17 10.44 -5.88 -4.83
N PRO A 18 11.34 -6.89 -4.95
CA PRO A 18 12.06 -7.12 -6.19
C PRO A 18 11.13 -7.36 -7.40
N VAL A 19 10.06 -8.14 -7.20
CA VAL A 19 9.08 -8.42 -8.26
C VAL A 19 8.23 -7.18 -8.55
N MET A 20 7.82 -6.46 -7.50
CA MET A 20 7.07 -5.20 -7.65
C MET A 20 7.90 -4.14 -8.39
N PHE A 21 9.19 -4.01 -8.09
CA PHE A 21 10.08 -3.08 -8.78
C PHE A 21 10.20 -3.38 -10.27
N LEU A 22 10.33 -4.66 -10.64
CA LEU A 22 10.36 -5.03 -12.06
C LEU A 22 9.06 -4.69 -12.77
N ALA A 23 7.91 -4.95 -12.14
CA ALA A 23 6.60 -4.61 -12.70
C ALA A 23 6.42 -3.09 -12.82
N LEU A 24 6.73 -2.35 -11.76
CA LEU A 24 6.60 -0.88 -11.72
C LEU A 24 7.57 -0.20 -12.68
N LYS A 25 8.82 -0.64 -12.77
CA LYS A 25 9.78 -0.10 -13.75
C LYS A 25 9.25 -0.26 -15.18
N LYS A 26 8.75 -1.43 -15.53
CA LYS A 26 8.12 -1.66 -16.85
C LYS A 26 6.90 -0.78 -17.08
N LEU A 27 6.06 -0.61 -16.06
CA LEU A 27 4.86 0.22 -16.13
C LEU A 27 5.23 1.70 -16.38
N VAL A 28 6.11 2.25 -15.55
CA VAL A 28 6.54 3.66 -15.62
C VAL A 28 7.26 3.95 -16.93
N THR A 29 7.97 2.98 -17.52
CA THR A 29 8.57 3.16 -18.86
C THR A 29 7.55 3.14 -20.00
N ARG A 30 6.34 2.58 -19.79
CA ARG A 30 5.32 2.42 -20.83
C ARG A 30 4.22 3.48 -20.77
N ILE A 31 3.92 4.00 -19.59
CA ILE A 31 2.83 4.95 -19.37
C ILE A 31 3.43 6.35 -19.24
N LYS A 32 2.82 7.33 -19.92
CA LYS A 32 3.33 8.71 -19.95
C LYS A 32 3.34 9.40 -18.58
N ARG A 33 2.42 9.05 -17.67
CA ARG A 33 2.34 9.69 -16.34
C ARG A 33 1.67 8.79 -15.30
N VAL A 34 2.28 8.72 -14.12
CA VAL A 34 1.74 8.11 -12.90
C VAL A 34 1.99 9.10 -11.76
N ASP A 35 0.93 9.65 -11.19
CA ASP A 35 1.04 10.69 -10.14
C ASP A 35 1.26 10.10 -8.75
N VAL A 36 0.68 8.93 -8.47
CA VAL A 36 0.77 8.26 -7.17
C VAL A 36 0.64 6.75 -7.33
N ILE A 37 1.38 5.99 -6.53
CA ILE A 37 1.30 4.53 -6.49
C ILE A 37 0.68 4.09 -5.16
N MET A 38 -0.40 3.32 -5.24
CA MET A 38 -1.01 2.70 -4.08
C MET A 38 -0.52 1.27 -3.91
N ILE A 39 -0.11 0.91 -2.69
CA ILE A 39 0.53 -0.35 -2.39
C ILE A 39 -0.25 -1.06 -1.28
N ASN A 40 -0.56 -2.33 -1.48
CA ASN A 40 -1.19 -3.16 -0.46
C ASN A 40 -0.14 -3.53 0.61
N GLY A 41 -0.05 -2.71 1.65
CA GLY A 41 0.98 -2.77 2.67
C GLY A 41 1.12 -1.42 3.38
N HIS A 42 1.95 -1.37 4.41
CA HIS A 42 2.20 -0.13 5.17
C HIS A 42 3.33 0.69 4.57
N GLY A 43 3.30 2.00 4.82
CA GLY A 43 4.42 2.92 4.64
C GLY A 43 5.08 3.27 5.98
N LEU A 44 4.92 4.52 6.43
CA LEU A 44 5.48 5.02 7.69
C LEU A 44 4.87 4.35 8.95
N ALA A 45 3.68 3.73 8.83
CA ALA A 45 3.07 2.90 9.88
C ALA A 45 3.79 1.54 10.02
N HIS A 46 5.09 1.59 10.31
CA HIS A 46 6.00 0.45 10.40
C HIS A 46 7.00 0.68 11.55
N PRO A 47 7.49 -0.34 12.27
CA PRO A 47 8.42 -0.16 13.39
C PRO A 47 9.69 0.60 13.05
N ARG A 48 10.10 0.56 11.77
CA ARG A 48 11.28 1.25 11.22
C ARG A 48 10.93 2.48 10.39
N LYS A 49 9.66 2.93 10.42
CA LYS A 49 9.12 3.98 9.53
C LYS A 49 9.42 3.74 8.04
N CYS A 50 9.58 2.47 7.66
CA CYS A 50 10.01 2.05 6.33
C CYS A 50 9.28 0.75 5.94
N GLY A 51 7.97 0.84 5.82
CA GLY A 51 7.16 -0.23 5.23
C GLY A 51 7.36 -0.33 3.72
N ILE A 52 6.74 -1.33 3.09
CA ILE A 52 6.89 -1.59 1.66
C ILE A 52 6.46 -0.39 0.79
N ALA A 53 5.46 0.38 1.21
CA ALA A 53 5.02 1.55 0.46
C ALA A 53 6.08 2.67 0.47
N THR A 54 6.71 2.89 1.62
CA THR A 54 7.83 3.85 1.77
C THR A 54 9.05 3.38 0.99
N HIS A 55 9.44 2.11 1.14
CA HIS A 55 10.60 1.56 0.43
C HIS A 55 10.46 1.68 -1.08
N ILE A 56 9.31 1.28 -1.65
CA ILE A 56 9.06 1.41 -3.08
C ILE A 56 9.07 2.88 -3.51
N GLY A 57 8.41 3.76 -2.74
CA GLY A 57 8.34 5.18 -3.07
C GLY A 57 9.70 5.86 -3.09
N VAL A 58 10.57 5.55 -2.12
CA VAL A 58 11.94 6.08 -2.07
C VAL A 58 12.75 5.60 -3.27
N VAL A 59 12.76 4.29 -3.56
CA VAL A 59 13.55 3.73 -4.66
C VAL A 59 13.06 4.21 -6.03
N MET A 60 11.74 4.36 -6.20
CA MET A 60 11.15 4.87 -7.44
C MET A 60 11.15 6.40 -7.51
N ASN A 61 11.47 7.10 -6.41
CA ASN A 61 11.40 8.54 -6.25
C ASN A 61 9.99 9.14 -6.54
N MET A 62 8.94 8.39 -6.24
CA MET A 62 7.54 8.70 -6.60
C MET A 62 6.63 8.78 -5.35
N PRO A 63 5.52 9.55 -5.42
CA PRO A 63 4.51 9.55 -4.37
C PRO A 63 3.89 8.16 -4.16
N THR A 64 3.83 7.69 -2.92
CA THR A 64 3.25 6.38 -2.59
C THR A 64 2.35 6.40 -1.37
N ILE A 65 1.30 5.59 -1.42
CA ILE A 65 0.32 5.38 -0.34
C ILE A 65 0.32 3.90 0.03
N GLY A 66 0.45 3.61 1.32
CA GLY A 66 0.23 2.27 1.85
C GLY A 66 -1.22 2.07 2.28
N VAL A 67 -1.85 0.97 1.89
CA VAL A 67 -3.19 0.57 2.36
C VAL A 67 -3.16 -0.86 2.86
N ALA A 68 -3.62 -1.11 4.09
CA ALA A 68 -3.53 -2.42 4.73
C ALA A 68 -4.79 -2.79 5.52
N LYS A 69 -5.02 -4.10 5.71
CA LYS A 69 -6.17 -4.65 6.47
C LYS A 69 -5.97 -4.73 7.98
N ARG A 70 -4.72 -4.62 8.44
CA ARG A 70 -4.36 -4.77 9.85
C ARG A 70 -3.35 -3.71 10.21
N LEU A 71 -3.48 -3.13 11.40
CA LEU A 71 -2.47 -2.23 11.93
C LEU A 71 -1.20 -3.04 12.18
N LEU A 72 -0.07 -2.57 11.68
CA LEU A 72 1.23 -3.17 11.95
C LEU A 72 1.96 -2.46 13.09
N TYR A 73 1.90 -1.12 13.09
CA TYR A 73 2.60 -0.29 14.06
C TYR A 73 1.94 1.08 14.19
N GLY A 74 2.11 1.72 15.35
CA GLY A 74 1.48 3.00 15.71
C GLY A 74 0.29 2.84 16.65
N LYS A 75 -0.23 3.97 17.12
CA LYS A 75 -1.41 4.07 17.98
C LYS A 75 -2.57 4.69 17.20
N ILE A 76 -3.77 4.18 17.41
CA ILE A 76 -4.99 4.81 16.86
C ILE A 76 -5.43 5.89 17.83
N ILE A 77 -5.56 7.12 17.33
CA ILE A 77 -6.05 8.27 18.10
C ILE A 77 -7.20 8.94 17.35
N SER A 78 -8.06 9.67 18.08
CA SER A 78 -9.13 10.47 17.48
C SER A 78 -8.62 11.88 17.21
N ILE A 79 -8.84 12.39 15.99
CA ILE A 79 -8.56 13.77 15.60
C ILE A 79 -9.80 14.32 14.89
N GLY A 80 -10.54 15.18 15.56
CA GLY A 80 -11.89 15.56 15.13
C GLY A 80 -12.75 14.30 14.97
N ASP A 81 -13.41 14.18 13.82
CA ASP A 81 -14.26 13.03 13.47
C ASP A 81 -13.49 11.85 12.85
N ASN A 82 -12.17 11.99 12.66
CA ASN A 82 -11.34 10.97 12.02
C ASN A 82 -10.55 10.14 13.04
N LEU A 83 -10.29 8.88 12.67
CA LEU A 83 -9.33 8.04 13.37
C LEU A 83 -7.97 8.13 12.65
N ALA A 84 -6.95 8.57 13.35
CA ALA A 84 -5.60 8.76 12.83
C ALA A 84 -4.64 7.68 13.37
N ILE A 85 -3.57 7.42 12.63
CA ILE A 85 -2.46 6.56 13.03
C ILE A 85 -1.29 7.45 13.46
N ALA A 86 -1.01 7.47 14.76
CA ALA A 86 0.13 8.17 15.33
C ALA A 86 1.33 7.23 15.47
N VAL A 87 2.48 7.65 14.95
CA VAL A 87 3.77 6.99 15.16
C VAL A 87 4.71 8.02 15.76
N GLU A 88 5.13 7.77 17.00
CA GLU A 88 5.81 8.78 17.83
C GLU A 88 4.96 10.07 17.87
N ASP A 89 5.53 11.21 17.50
CA ASP A 89 4.87 12.52 17.56
C ASP A 89 4.24 12.94 16.22
N ALA A 90 4.13 12.03 15.25
CA ALA A 90 3.64 12.33 13.91
C ALA A 90 2.40 11.52 13.52
N ILE A 91 1.46 12.18 12.83
CA ILE A 91 0.36 11.51 12.14
C ILE A 91 0.87 10.97 10.82
N VAL A 92 0.86 9.66 10.69
CA VAL A 92 1.39 8.96 9.52
C VAL A 92 0.31 8.32 8.65
N GLY A 93 -0.96 8.50 9.01
CA GLY A 93 -2.05 7.86 8.32
C GLY A 93 -3.39 7.97 9.02
N TYR A 94 -4.38 7.34 8.43
CA TYR A 94 -5.77 7.33 8.90
C TYR A 94 -6.38 5.94 8.83
N VAL A 95 -7.43 5.74 9.62
CA VAL A 95 -8.22 4.51 9.65
C VAL A 95 -9.60 4.81 9.09
N VAL A 96 -10.02 4.00 8.12
CA VAL A 96 -11.37 4.08 7.52
C VAL A 96 -12.11 2.77 7.73
N ASN A 97 -13.42 2.84 7.92
CA ASN A 97 -14.27 1.66 8.03
C ASN A 97 -14.91 1.33 6.68
N ARG A 98 -14.72 0.10 6.20
CA ARG A 98 -15.25 -0.40 4.93
C ARG A 98 -15.78 -1.81 5.10
N LYS A 99 -17.07 -2.01 4.80
CA LYS A 99 -17.77 -3.30 4.93
C LYS A 99 -17.54 -3.96 6.29
N GLY A 100 -17.58 -3.18 7.38
CA GLY A 100 -17.34 -3.67 8.74
C GLY A 100 -15.86 -3.91 9.10
N HIS A 101 -14.91 -3.60 8.22
CA HIS A 101 -13.48 -3.76 8.47
C HIS A 101 -12.76 -2.40 8.57
N ARG A 102 -11.81 -2.31 9.50
CA ARG A 102 -10.85 -1.20 9.56
C ARG A 102 -9.78 -1.39 8.48
N ILE A 103 -9.61 -0.38 7.65
CA ILE A 103 -8.54 -0.29 6.65
C ILE A 103 -7.64 0.88 7.03
N TYR A 104 -6.34 0.64 6.97
CA TYR A 104 -5.30 1.53 7.44
C TYR A 104 -4.62 2.13 6.22
N ILE A 105 -4.71 3.45 6.08
CA ILE A 105 -4.08 4.22 5.02
C ILE A 105 -2.88 4.91 5.65
N SER A 106 -1.69 4.74 5.11
CA SER A 106 -0.46 5.32 5.65
C SER A 106 0.36 5.99 4.56
N VAL A 107 1.07 7.05 4.95
CA VAL A 107 2.05 7.75 4.11
C VAL A 107 3.11 6.77 3.66
N GLY A 108 3.38 6.70 2.36
CA GLY A 108 4.52 5.98 1.81
C GLY A 108 5.71 6.92 1.62
N HIS A 109 5.68 7.74 0.58
CA HIS A 109 6.73 8.69 0.20
C HIS A 109 6.12 9.90 -0.52
N LYS A 110 6.71 11.10 -0.36
CA LYS A 110 6.32 12.36 -1.03
C LYS A 110 4.81 12.66 -1.02
N ILE A 111 4.15 12.37 0.09
CA ILE A 111 2.71 12.62 0.28
C ILE A 111 2.43 12.88 1.75
N THR A 112 1.43 13.71 2.05
CA THR A 112 0.94 13.93 3.41
C THR A 112 -0.06 12.85 3.81
N ALA A 113 -0.36 12.71 5.11
CA ALA A 113 -1.36 11.75 5.57
C ALA A 113 -2.76 12.12 5.05
N GLU A 114 -3.04 13.42 5.00
CA GLU A 114 -4.30 14.02 4.55
C GLU A 114 -4.52 13.80 3.05
N ASP A 115 -3.51 14.04 2.22
CA ASP A 115 -3.58 13.78 0.78
C ASP A 115 -3.72 12.29 0.49
N ALA A 116 -3.00 11.45 1.24
CA ALA A 116 -3.12 10.00 1.11
C ALA A 116 -4.55 9.52 1.41
N LEU A 117 -5.18 10.06 2.47
CA LEU A 117 -6.57 9.79 2.80
C LEU A 117 -7.51 10.28 1.69
N LYS A 118 -7.36 11.54 1.27
CA LYS A 118 -8.22 12.16 0.25
C LYS A 118 -8.19 11.38 -1.06
N ILE A 119 -7.01 11.05 -1.55
CA ILE A 119 -6.81 10.28 -2.79
C ILE A 119 -7.38 8.86 -2.63
N ALA A 120 -7.12 8.19 -1.51
CA ALA A 120 -7.65 6.86 -1.29
C ALA A 120 -9.19 6.87 -1.31
N LEU A 121 -9.82 7.85 -0.65
CA LEU A 121 -11.28 7.99 -0.61
C LEU A 121 -11.87 8.34 -1.98
N SER A 122 -11.23 9.20 -2.78
CA SER A 122 -11.72 9.56 -4.12
C SER A 122 -11.70 8.38 -5.10
N LEU A 123 -10.84 7.39 -4.87
CA LEU A 123 -10.72 6.17 -5.68
C LEU A 123 -11.46 4.97 -5.07
N TRP A 124 -12.28 5.19 -4.03
CA TRP A 124 -12.91 4.12 -3.27
C TRP A 124 -14.38 3.95 -3.63
N ASP A 125 -14.69 2.85 -4.30
CA ASP A 125 -16.07 2.42 -4.47
C ASP A 125 -16.70 2.03 -3.12
N LYS A 126 -17.91 2.52 -2.83
CA LYS A 126 -18.58 2.32 -1.54
C LYS A 126 -18.84 0.84 -1.20
N ASN A 127 -18.93 -0.02 -2.22
CA ASN A 127 -19.21 -1.45 -2.06
C ASN A 127 -17.93 -2.31 -2.03
N SER A 128 -16.76 -1.69 -2.06
CA SER A 128 -15.46 -2.35 -2.12
C SER A 128 -14.67 -2.26 -0.81
N LEU A 129 -13.90 -3.31 -0.51
CA LEU A 129 -13.06 -3.37 0.69
C LEU A 129 -11.75 -2.58 0.54
N PHE A 130 -11.31 -2.32 -0.69
CA PHE A 130 -10.08 -1.58 -1.01
C PHE A 130 -10.33 -0.60 -2.15
N PRO A 131 -9.54 0.49 -2.27
CA PRO A 131 -9.62 1.39 -3.41
C PRO A 131 -9.44 0.66 -4.73
N GLU A 132 -10.03 1.22 -5.79
CA GLU A 132 -10.09 0.59 -7.10
C GLU A 132 -8.73 0.12 -7.64
N PRO A 133 -7.62 0.90 -7.56
CA PRO A 133 -6.32 0.44 -8.05
C PRO A 133 -5.84 -0.87 -7.40
N LEU A 134 -6.04 -1.00 -6.08
CA LEU A 134 -5.64 -2.21 -5.36
C LEU A 134 -6.58 -3.39 -5.63
N ARG A 135 -7.88 -3.12 -5.78
CA ARG A 135 -8.86 -4.14 -6.15
C ARG A 135 -8.56 -4.73 -7.53
N LEU A 136 -8.25 -3.88 -8.51
CA LEU A 136 -7.87 -4.29 -9.85
C LEU A 136 -6.56 -5.08 -9.84
N ALA A 137 -5.53 -4.62 -9.11
CA ALA A 137 -4.26 -5.33 -8.99
C ALA A 137 -4.42 -6.72 -8.34
N ASP A 138 -5.24 -6.86 -7.28
CA ASP A 138 -5.54 -8.16 -6.65
C ASP A 138 -6.28 -9.08 -7.62
N SER A 139 -7.29 -8.58 -8.33
CA SER A 139 -8.06 -9.37 -9.31
C SER A 139 -7.18 -9.87 -10.45
N ILE A 140 -6.41 -8.98 -11.08
CA ILE A 140 -5.54 -9.31 -12.21
C ILE A 140 -4.44 -10.27 -11.77
N SER A 141 -3.80 -10.05 -10.62
CA SER A 141 -2.74 -10.94 -10.15
C SER A 141 -3.25 -12.37 -9.88
N ARG A 142 -4.46 -12.52 -9.33
CA ARG A 142 -5.11 -13.83 -9.14
C ARG A 142 -5.46 -14.51 -10.45
N GLU A 143 -5.98 -13.76 -11.43
CA GLU A 143 -6.30 -14.29 -12.75
C GLU A 143 -5.03 -14.83 -13.45
N TYR A 144 -3.94 -14.06 -13.43
CA TYR A 144 -2.65 -14.52 -13.98
C TYR A 144 -2.09 -15.71 -13.22
N ALA A 145 -2.19 -15.73 -11.88
CA ALA A 145 -1.77 -16.89 -11.09
C ALA A 145 -2.56 -18.14 -11.50
N TYR A 146 -3.89 -18.05 -11.59
CA TYR A 146 -4.75 -19.15 -12.01
C TYR A 146 -4.33 -19.68 -13.39
N ARG A 147 -4.17 -18.80 -14.40
CA ARG A 147 -3.71 -19.19 -15.74
C ARG A 147 -2.37 -19.93 -15.72
N ILE A 148 -1.39 -19.44 -14.94
CA ILE A 148 -0.06 -20.07 -14.85
C ILE A 148 -0.14 -21.47 -14.22
N PHE A 149 -0.99 -21.66 -13.21
CA PHE A 149 -1.13 -22.95 -12.52
C PHE A 149 -2.06 -23.94 -13.24
N SER A 150 -3.03 -23.46 -14.02
CA SER A 150 -3.92 -24.31 -14.82
C SER A 150 -3.35 -24.69 -16.19
N SER A 151 -2.29 -24.02 -16.66
CA SER A 151 -1.54 -24.38 -17.87
C SER A 151 -0.30 -25.26 -17.59
N LYS A 152 -0.14 -25.73 -16.36
CA LYS A 152 0.82 -26.75 -15.94
C LYS A 152 0.09 -28.05 -15.65
#